data_AF-A0A7V2SA45-F1
#
_entry.id   AF-A0A7V2SA45-F1
#
_cell.length_a   1.000
_cell.length_b   1.000
_cell.length_c   1.000
_cell.angle_alpha   90.00
_cell.angle_beta   90.00
_cell.angle_gamma   90.00
#
_symmetry.space_group_name_H-M   'P 1'
#
loop_
_entity.id
_entity.type
_entity.pdbx_description
1 polymer ?
#
loop_
_entity_poly.entity_id
_entity_poly.type
_entity_poly.pdbx_seq_one_letter_code
_entity_poly.pdbx_strand_id
1 'polypeptide(L)'
;MSILIDTETLNTGSLLKNSFGEEYFYSVNHSAFEQSPSSVLYQQLFQEQLEAEDTLYLFVGSDSGLLIKYLLKHPPQKGSRFLIIDFPQIIENLPQPFKGDEKQRIYLYSTDEWQEKADKYELENYLFINKVKIIQSYAVIDNHIKQYKQLWKKTEEEINDSRWQVRG
;
A
#
# COMPACT_ATOMS: atom_id res chain seq x y z
N MET A 1 -13.38 -14.51 12.55
CA MET A 1 -13.89 -15.25 11.38
C MET A 1 -13.05 -14.75 10.21
N SER A 2 -11.98 -15.47 9.85
CA SER A 2 -10.98 -14.94 8.91
C SER A 2 -11.61 -14.70 7.55
N ILE A 3 -11.53 -13.46 7.03
CA ILE A 3 -11.93 -13.14 5.67
C ILE A 3 -10.98 -13.90 4.73
N LEU A 4 -11.50 -14.92 4.06
CA LEU A 4 -10.81 -15.53 2.92
C LEU A 4 -10.85 -14.51 1.79
N ILE A 5 -9.68 -14.03 1.36
CA ILE A 5 -9.56 -13.28 0.11
C ILE A 5 -9.78 -14.30 -1.01
N ASP A 6 -10.71 -13.99 -1.92
CA ASP A 6 -10.94 -14.84 -3.08
C ASP A 6 -9.69 -14.83 -3.95
N THR A 7 -9.03 -15.98 -4.08
CA THR A 7 -7.72 -16.11 -4.75
C THR A 7 -7.83 -16.22 -6.26
N GLU A 8 -8.97 -15.83 -6.85
CA GLU A 8 -9.04 -15.63 -8.30
C GLU A 8 -7.88 -14.75 -8.73
N THR A 9 -7.03 -15.29 -9.61
CA THR A 9 -5.82 -14.63 -10.09
C THR A 9 -6.18 -13.26 -10.63
N LEU A 10 -5.68 -12.21 -9.99
CA LEU A 10 -5.85 -10.86 -10.47
C LEU A 10 -5.23 -10.74 -11.85
N ASN A 11 -6.08 -10.49 -12.84
CA ASN A 11 -5.61 -10.23 -14.19
C ASN A 11 -5.20 -8.75 -14.27
N THR A 12 -3.90 -8.52 -14.40
CA THR A 12 -3.30 -7.19 -14.57
C THR A 12 -3.74 -6.52 -15.89
N GLY A 13 -4.24 -7.29 -16.86
CA GLY A 13 -4.61 -6.78 -18.17
C GLY A 13 -3.40 -6.19 -18.89
N SER A 14 -3.63 -5.16 -19.71
CA SER A 14 -2.56 -4.40 -20.37
C SER A 14 -2.23 -3.14 -19.60
N LEU A 15 -0.95 -2.79 -19.57
CA LEU A 15 -0.50 -1.48 -19.12
C LEU A 15 -1.00 -0.41 -20.09
N LEU A 16 -1.60 0.64 -19.54
CA LEU A 16 -1.92 1.88 -20.26
C LEU A 16 -0.94 2.97 -19.85
N LYS A 17 -0.80 3.98 -20.71
CA LYS A 17 -0.03 5.18 -20.45
C LYS A 17 -0.94 6.39 -20.56
N ASN A 18 -1.10 7.17 -19.50
CA ASN A 18 -1.91 8.40 -19.55
C ASN A 18 -1.18 9.52 -20.35
N SER A 19 -1.87 10.64 -20.56
CA SER A 19 -1.33 11.83 -21.24
C SER A 19 -0.12 12.46 -20.52
N PHE A 20 0.11 12.10 -19.25
CA PHE A 20 1.25 12.54 -18.44
C PHE A 20 2.44 11.57 -18.48
N GLY A 21 2.31 10.47 -19.21
CA GLY A 21 3.35 9.47 -19.41
C GLY A 21 3.49 8.44 -18.29
N GLU A 22 2.50 8.33 -17.40
CA GLU A 22 2.46 7.37 -16.31
C GLU A 22 1.86 6.04 -16.77
N GLU A 23 2.57 4.95 -16.47
CA GLU A 23 2.14 3.60 -16.80
C GLU A 23 1.41 2.96 -15.61
N TYR A 24 0.23 2.40 -15.85
CA TYR A 24 -0.60 1.74 -14.84
C TYR A 24 -1.48 0.64 -15.45
N PHE A 25 -1.93 -0.29 -14.62
CA PHE A 25 -2.91 -1.30 -15.02
C PHE A 25 -4.30 -0.70 -14.99
N TYR A 26 -4.97 -0.64 -16.14
CA TYR A 26 -6.36 -0.18 -16.19
C TYR A 26 -7.29 -1.06 -15.35
N SER A 27 -7.02 -2.36 -15.26
CA SER A 27 -7.80 -3.24 -14.40
C SER A 27 -7.69 -2.89 -12.93
N VAL A 28 -6.58 -2.28 -12.49
CA VAL A 28 -6.35 -1.93 -11.08
C VAL A 28 -6.83 -0.52 -10.76
N ASN A 29 -6.50 0.45 -11.61
CA ASN A 29 -6.68 1.87 -11.33
C ASN A 29 -7.75 2.55 -12.20
N HIS A 30 -8.38 1.80 -13.11
CA HIS A 30 -9.44 2.26 -14.02
C HIS A 30 -9.16 3.66 -14.58
N SER A 31 -10.02 4.62 -14.25
CA SER A 31 -9.99 5.99 -14.74
C SER A 31 -9.39 6.97 -13.73
N ALA A 32 -8.90 6.51 -12.57
CA ALA A 32 -8.36 7.37 -11.52
C ALA A 32 -7.30 8.34 -12.04
N PHE A 33 -6.44 7.86 -12.94
CA PHE A 33 -5.29 8.60 -13.47
C PHE A 33 -5.47 9.11 -14.91
N GLU A 34 -6.69 9.07 -15.46
CA GLU A 34 -6.93 9.50 -16.85
C GLU A 34 -6.82 11.02 -17.03
N GLN A 35 -7.36 11.77 -16.06
CA GLN A 35 -7.53 13.23 -16.20
C GLN A 35 -6.55 14.04 -15.35
N SER A 36 -5.78 13.40 -14.48
CA SER A 36 -4.84 14.07 -13.58
C SER A 36 -3.58 13.23 -13.35
N PRO A 37 -2.40 13.85 -13.19
CA PRO A 37 -1.19 13.13 -12.82
C PRO A 37 -1.36 12.48 -11.45
N SER A 38 -0.84 11.27 -11.27
CA SER A 38 -0.92 10.54 -10.00
C SER A 38 -0.39 11.35 -8.81
N SER A 39 0.70 12.10 -9.01
CA SER A 39 1.29 12.97 -7.99
C SER A 39 0.34 14.03 -7.43
N VAL A 40 -0.54 14.62 -8.25
CA VAL A 40 -1.52 15.62 -7.80
C VAL A 40 -2.61 14.97 -6.95
N LEU A 41 -3.10 13.82 -7.41
CA LEU A 41 -4.12 13.04 -6.71
C LEU A 41 -3.60 12.54 -5.36
N TYR A 42 -2.37 12.02 -5.32
CA TYR A 42 -1.75 11.59 -4.07
C TYR A 42 -1.45 12.73 -3.12
N GLN A 43 -1.05 13.90 -3.62
CA GLN A 43 -0.88 15.06 -2.78
C GLN A 43 -2.21 15.39 -2.10
N GLN A 44 -3.30 15.48 -2.84
CA GLN A 44 -4.63 15.72 -2.28
C GLN A 44 -5.07 14.64 -1.29
N LEU A 45 -4.76 13.37 -1.57
CA LEU A 45 -5.18 12.24 -0.73
C LEU A 45 -4.38 12.15 0.58
N PHE A 46 -3.08 12.42 0.55
CA PHE A 46 -2.15 12.08 1.63
C PHE A 46 -1.53 13.25 2.38
N GLN A 47 -1.63 14.48 1.88
CA GLN A 47 -0.89 15.65 2.39
C GLN A 47 -0.96 15.77 3.91
N GLU A 48 -2.14 15.63 4.53
CA GLU A 48 -2.29 15.77 5.99
C GLU A 48 -2.07 14.46 6.76
N GLN A 49 -1.96 13.32 6.07
CA GLN A 49 -1.93 12.01 6.71
C GLN A 49 -0.50 11.57 7.08
N LEU A 50 0.50 11.98 6.29
CA LEU A 50 1.87 11.46 6.30
C LEU A 50 2.89 12.29 7.11
N GLU A 51 2.41 13.21 7.96
CA GLU A 51 3.26 14.15 8.71
C GLU A 51 3.67 13.66 10.10
N ALA A 52 3.20 12.50 10.55
CA ALA A 52 3.50 12.01 11.90
C ALA A 52 4.87 11.32 11.97
N GLU A 53 5.65 11.69 12.99
CA GLU A 53 6.86 10.97 13.41
C GLU A 53 6.50 9.65 14.11
N ASP A 54 7.49 8.76 14.17
CA ASP A 54 7.42 7.44 14.84
C ASP A 54 6.20 6.62 14.43
N THR A 55 5.83 6.67 13.15
CA THR A 55 4.60 6.07 12.61
C THR A 55 4.90 5.05 11.52
N LEU A 56 4.32 3.86 11.65
CA LEU A 56 4.28 2.88 10.58
C LEU A 56 3.02 3.10 9.74
N TYR A 57 3.22 3.42 8.47
CA TYR A 57 2.15 3.55 7.50
C TYR A 57 2.05 2.28 6.66
N LEU A 58 0.90 1.62 6.72
CA LEU A 58 0.56 0.45 5.93
C LEU A 58 -0.33 0.87 4.77
N PHE A 59 0.24 1.02 3.57
CA PHE A 59 -0.51 1.31 2.36
C PHE A 59 -1.05 0.01 1.77
N VAL A 60 -2.36 -0.06 1.55
CA VAL A 60 -2.99 -1.20 0.88
C VAL A 60 -3.17 -0.87 -0.59
N GLY A 61 -2.40 -1.55 -1.44
CA GLY A 61 -2.27 -1.35 -2.88
C GLY A 61 -1.16 -0.38 -3.28
N SER A 62 -0.40 -0.73 -4.32
CA SER A 62 0.70 0.06 -4.86
C SER A 62 0.29 0.98 -6.02
N ASP A 63 -0.96 0.89 -6.47
CA ASP A 63 -1.49 1.56 -7.66
C ASP A 63 -0.60 1.34 -8.89
N SER A 64 -0.32 0.07 -9.19
CA SER A 64 0.55 -0.31 -10.31
C SER A 64 1.98 0.25 -10.23
N GLY A 65 2.41 0.62 -9.02
CA GLY A 65 3.71 1.24 -8.75
C GLY A 65 3.75 2.77 -8.84
N LEU A 66 2.63 3.45 -9.14
CA LEU A 66 2.57 4.90 -9.12
C LEU A 66 2.71 5.45 -7.69
N LEU A 67 2.09 4.79 -6.71
CA LEU A 67 2.25 5.15 -5.31
C LEU A 67 3.71 5.04 -4.86
N ILE A 68 4.42 4.00 -5.27
CA ILE A 68 5.84 3.80 -4.95
C ILE A 68 6.67 5.00 -5.44
N LYS A 69 6.46 5.41 -6.70
CA LYS A 69 7.16 6.56 -7.29
C LYS A 69 6.87 7.86 -6.55
N TYR A 70 5.64 8.03 -6.06
CA TYR A 70 5.26 9.19 -5.25
C TYR A 70 5.96 9.18 -3.89
N LEU A 71 5.94 8.05 -3.17
CA LEU A 71 6.52 7.92 -1.84
C LEU A 71 8.05 8.04 -1.82
N LEU A 72 8.74 7.58 -2.88
CA LEU A 72 10.19 7.78 -3.04
C LEU A 72 10.59 9.26 -3.15
N LYS A 73 9.66 10.15 -3.53
CA LYS A 73 9.88 11.60 -3.56
C LYS A 73 9.48 12.30 -2.26
N HIS A 74 8.73 11.60 -1.41
CA HIS A 74 8.15 12.11 -0.17
C HIS A 74 8.41 11.10 0.96
N PRO A 75 9.67 10.88 1.35
CA PRO A 75 10.01 9.85 2.33
C PRO A 75 9.33 10.10 3.69
N PRO A 76 9.13 9.05 4.49
CA PRO A 76 8.51 9.16 5.80
C PRO A 76 9.29 10.10 6.73
N GLN A 77 8.57 10.72 7.67
CA GLN A 77 9.16 11.51 8.75
C GLN A 77 10.11 10.68 9.62
N LYS A 78 10.80 11.36 10.54
CA LYS A 78 11.75 10.70 11.46
C LYS A 78 11.03 9.59 12.25
N GLY A 79 11.71 8.45 12.37
CA GLY A 79 11.17 7.27 13.06
C GLY A 79 10.00 6.59 12.34
N SER A 80 9.52 7.14 11.22
CA SER A 80 8.42 6.60 10.44
C SER A 80 8.92 5.71 9.31
N ARG A 81 8.06 4.78 8.88
CA ARG A 81 8.30 3.83 7.79
C ARG A 81 7.05 3.69 6.94
N PHE A 82 7.25 3.44 5.65
CA PHE A 82 6.18 3.09 4.72
C PHE A 82 6.29 1.62 4.33
N LEU A 83 5.21 0.87 4.49
CA LEU A 83 5.09 -0.51 4.05
C LEU A 83 3.88 -0.59 3.13
N ILE A 84 4.12 -0.99 1.88
CA ILE A 84 3.11 -1.12 0.84
C ILE A 84 2.80 -2.61 0.69
N ILE A 85 1.53 -2.95 0.75
CA ILE A 85 1.03 -4.32 0.61
C ILE A 85 0.30 -4.41 -0.72
N ASP A 86 0.70 -5.35 -1.56
CA ASP A 86 0.01 -5.61 -2.83
C ASP A 86 -0.01 -7.10 -3.15
N PHE A 87 -0.77 -7.52 -4.15
CA PHE A 87 -0.86 -8.90 -4.57
C PHE A 87 0.42 -9.32 -5.31
N PRO A 88 0.89 -10.58 -5.13
CA PRO A 88 2.06 -11.10 -5.83
C PRO A 88 2.05 -10.82 -7.34
N GLN A 89 0.89 -11.00 -7.98
CA GLN A 89 0.70 -10.80 -9.42
C GLN A 89 0.93 -9.34 -9.84
N ILE A 90 0.56 -8.37 -9.00
CA ILE A 90 0.79 -6.95 -9.29
C ILE A 90 2.28 -6.63 -9.12
N ILE A 91 2.90 -7.13 -8.05
CA ILE A 91 4.32 -6.94 -7.74
C ILE A 91 5.21 -7.51 -8.85
N GLU A 92 4.91 -8.72 -9.33
CA GLU A 92 5.65 -9.40 -10.40
C GLU A 92 5.58 -8.68 -11.73
N ASN A 93 4.49 -7.96 -11.99
CA ASN A 93 4.25 -7.28 -13.27
C ASN A 93 4.52 -5.77 -13.21
N LEU A 94 5.04 -5.23 -12.10
CA LEU A 94 5.31 -3.79 -11.98
C LEU A 94 6.13 -3.27 -13.17
N PRO A 95 5.77 -2.10 -13.75
CA PRO A 95 6.53 -1.50 -14.84
C PRO A 95 8.01 -1.28 -14.51
N GLN A 96 8.31 -1.05 -13.23
CA GLN A 96 9.66 -1.00 -12.71
C GLN A 96 9.74 -1.90 -11.47
N PRO A 97 10.62 -2.92 -11.46
CA PRO A 97 10.79 -3.79 -10.31
C PRO A 97 11.18 -3.00 -9.06
N PHE A 98 10.47 -3.24 -7.96
CA PHE A 98 10.75 -2.63 -6.67
C PHE A 98 10.54 -3.66 -5.57
N LYS A 99 11.46 -3.72 -4.60
CA LYS A 99 11.35 -4.59 -3.41
C LYS A 99 11.49 -3.83 -2.09
N GLY A 100 11.79 -2.54 -2.16
CA GLY A 100 12.08 -1.67 -1.02
C GLY A 100 13.33 -0.82 -1.21
N ASP A 101 13.44 0.22 -0.39
CA ASP A 101 14.58 1.11 -0.22
C ASP A 101 14.81 1.33 1.27
N GLU A 102 15.81 0.63 1.83
CA GLU A 102 16.18 0.72 3.25
C GLU A 102 16.61 2.13 3.66
N LYS A 103 17.27 2.88 2.77
CA LYS A 103 17.73 4.25 3.09
C LYS A 103 16.54 5.17 3.25
N GLN A 104 15.52 4.99 2.43
CA GLN A 104 14.29 5.77 2.48
C GLN A 104 13.22 5.19 3.41
N ARG A 105 13.44 3.97 3.95
CA ARG A 105 12.50 3.25 4.83
C ARG A 105 11.14 2.98 4.17
N ILE A 106 11.19 2.60 2.90
CA ILE A 106 10.02 2.28 2.08
C ILE A 106 10.12 0.82 1.66
N TYR A 107 9.07 0.03 1.87
CA TYR A 107 9.07 -1.40 1.59
C TYR A 107 7.83 -1.80 0.80
N LEU A 108 7.98 -2.82 -0.05
CA LEU A 108 6.87 -3.44 -0.76
C LEU A 108 6.87 -4.94 -0.46
N TYR A 109 5.73 -5.44 0.01
CA TYR A 109 5.54 -6.85 0.34
C TYR A 109 4.27 -7.39 -0.28
N SER A 110 4.28 -8.69 -0.57
CA SER A 110 3.09 -9.36 -1.02
C SER A 110 2.08 -9.53 0.13
N THR A 111 0.82 -9.76 -0.23
CA THR A 111 -0.24 -10.14 0.72
C THR A 111 0.09 -11.35 1.58
N ASP A 112 1.02 -12.19 1.13
CA ASP A 112 1.33 -13.47 1.75
C ASP A 112 2.49 -13.37 2.74
N GLU A 113 3.35 -12.36 2.60
CA GLU A 113 4.57 -12.22 3.41
C GLU A 113 4.58 -10.96 4.30
N TRP A 114 3.68 -10.00 4.08
CA TRP A 114 3.83 -8.67 4.69
C TRP A 114 3.86 -8.70 6.23
N GLN A 115 3.11 -9.58 6.88
CA GLN A 115 3.07 -9.67 8.35
C GLN A 115 4.41 -10.14 8.91
N GLU A 116 4.92 -11.28 8.41
CA GLU A 116 6.23 -11.82 8.80
C GLU A 116 7.34 -10.78 8.57
N LYS A 117 7.26 -10.02 7.47
CA LYS A 117 8.25 -8.99 7.17
C LYS A 117 8.06 -7.72 7.99
N ALA A 118 6.84 -7.38 8.40
CA ALA A 118 6.58 -6.20 9.23
C ALA A 118 7.19 -6.34 10.63
N ASP A 119 7.23 -7.55 11.19
CA ASP A 119 7.87 -7.82 12.49
C ASP A 119 9.36 -7.50 12.47
N LYS A 120 10.04 -7.76 11.35
CA LYS A 120 11.45 -7.34 11.14
C LYS A 120 11.64 -5.83 11.27
N TYR A 121 10.61 -5.03 11.02
CA TYR A 121 10.63 -3.57 11.14
C TYR A 121 9.92 -3.06 12.38
N GLU A 122 9.90 -3.87 13.44
CA GLU A 122 9.41 -3.49 14.75
C GLU A 122 7.91 -3.14 14.76
N LEU A 123 7.09 -3.86 13.98
CA LEU A 123 5.63 -3.71 13.99
C LEU A 123 5.09 -3.68 15.42
N GLU A 124 5.54 -4.60 16.29
CA GLU A 124 5.16 -4.63 17.71
C GLU A 124 5.45 -3.32 18.45
N ASN A 125 6.60 -2.67 18.20
CA ASN A 125 6.93 -1.39 18.83
C ASN A 125 5.94 -0.31 18.41
N TYR A 126 5.63 -0.20 17.12
CA TYR A 126 4.64 0.76 16.62
C TYR A 126 3.23 0.46 17.15
N LEU A 127 2.85 -0.81 17.27
CA LEU A 127 1.58 -1.24 17.85
C LEU A 127 1.49 -0.85 19.33
N PHE A 128 2.56 -1.08 20.10
CA PHE A 128 2.66 -0.77 21.53
C PHE A 128 2.42 0.73 21.79
N ILE A 129 3.05 1.60 20.99
CA ILE A 129 2.89 3.06 21.10
C ILE A 129 1.65 3.60 20.35
N ASN A 130 0.81 2.73 19.78
CA ASN A 130 -0.38 3.09 19.00
C ASN A 130 -0.11 3.97 17.77
N LYS A 131 0.99 3.72 17.05
CA LYS A 131 1.45 4.50 15.89
C LYS A 131 1.46 3.71 14.58
N VAL A 132 0.47 2.83 14.40
CA VAL A 132 0.20 2.19 13.11
C VAL A 132 -0.99 2.86 12.44
N LYS A 133 -0.80 3.33 11.21
CA LYS A 133 -1.86 3.89 10.35
C LYS A 133 -2.00 3.04 9.10
N ILE A 134 -3.22 2.60 8.80
CA ILE A 134 -3.52 1.86 7.56
C ILE A 134 -4.10 2.88 6.57
N ILE A 135 -3.58 2.93 5.36
CA ILE A 135 -3.89 3.92 4.33
C ILE A 135 -4.43 3.20 3.09
N GLN A 136 -5.57 3.66 2.58
CA GLN A 136 -6.15 3.16 1.34
C GLN A 136 -5.48 3.83 0.13
N SER A 137 -5.03 3.04 -0.83
CA SER A 137 -4.65 3.53 -2.16
C SER A 137 -5.87 3.78 -3.06
N TYR A 138 -5.66 4.31 -4.26
CA TYR A 138 -6.76 4.47 -5.22
C TYR A 138 -7.33 3.14 -5.68
N ALA A 139 -6.52 2.07 -5.77
CA ALA A 139 -7.00 0.73 -6.07
C ALA A 139 -8.07 0.22 -5.06
N VAL A 140 -7.99 0.69 -3.80
CA VAL A 140 -8.98 0.39 -2.77
C VAL A 140 -10.18 1.35 -2.84
N ILE A 141 -9.91 2.66 -3.00
CA ILE A 141 -10.93 3.73 -3.00
C ILE A 141 -11.89 3.57 -4.18
N ASP A 142 -11.36 3.35 -5.39
CA ASP A 142 -12.16 3.18 -6.61
C ASP A 142 -12.99 1.89 -6.57
N ASN A 143 -12.56 0.90 -5.76
CA ASN A 143 -13.28 -0.35 -5.49
C ASN A 143 -13.70 -1.10 -6.78
N HIS A 144 -12.92 -0.95 -7.85
CA HIS A 144 -13.15 -1.65 -9.12
C HIS A 144 -12.86 -3.15 -8.99
N ILE A 145 -11.77 -3.48 -8.30
CA ILE A 145 -11.38 -4.84 -7.94
C ILE A 145 -11.78 -5.10 -6.49
N LYS A 146 -12.71 -6.04 -6.28
CA LYS A 146 -13.23 -6.39 -4.94
C LYS A 146 -12.14 -6.91 -4.00
N GLN A 147 -11.11 -7.57 -4.53
CA GLN A 147 -10.00 -8.13 -3.79
C GLN A 147 -9.22 -7.05 -3.02
N TYR A 148 -9.05 -5.84 -3.56
CA TYR A 148 -8.39 -4.75 -2.81
C TYR A 148 -9.21 -4.29 -1.59
N LYS A 149 -10.54 -4.26 -1.71
CA LYS A 149 -11.41 -3.95 -0.56
C LYS A 149 -11.41 -5.07 0.48
N GLN A 150 -11.30 -6.32 0.05
CA GLN A 150 -11.13 -7.46 0.96
C GLN A 150 -9.77 -7.41 1.66
N LEU A 151 -8.70 -7.11 0.92
CA LEU A 151 -7.35 -6.95 1.45
C LEU A 151 -7.32 -5.86 2.51
N TRP A 152 -7.89 -4.68 2.21
CA TRP A 152 -8.00 -3.60 3.18
C TRP A 152 -8.65 -4.05 4.49
N LYS A 153 -9.83 -4.68 4.41
CA LYS A 153 -10.55 -5.17 5.59
C LYS A 153 -9.75 -6.21 6.37
N LYS A 154 -9.12 -7.14 5.65
CA LYS A 154 -8.27 -8.17 6.26
C LYS A 154 -7.10 -7.53 7.01
N THR A 155 -6.41 -6.55 6.40
CA THR A 155 -5.33 -5.81 7.06
C THR A 155 -5.82 -5.05 8.30
N GLU A 156 -7.01 -4.45 8.27
CA GLU A 156 -7.60 -3.80 9.45
C GLU A 156 -7.87 -4.81 10.58
N GLU A 157 -8.48 -5.96 10.27
CA GLU A 157 -8.73 -7.03 11.23
C GLU A 157 -7.43 -7.55 11.85
N GLU A 158 -6.44 -7.85 11.01
CA GLU A 158 -5.13 -8.36 11.43
C GLU A 158 -4.40 -7.37 12.35
N ILE A 159 -4.37 -6.09 12.02
CA ILE A 159 -3.74 -5.07 12.88
C ILE A 159 -4.50 -4.89 14.18
N ASN A 160 -5.84 -4.96 14.16
CA ASN A 160 -6.62 -4.87 15.40
C ASN A 160 -6.35 -6.08 16.30
N ASP A 161 -6.28 -7.28 15.75
CA ASP A 161 -5.94 -8.49 16.51
C ASP A 161 -4.53 -8.39 17.12
N SER A 162 -3.53 -7.94 16.36
CA SER A 162 -2.17 -7.72 16.88
C SER A 162 -2.13 -6.64 17.97
N ARG A 163 -2.94 -5.57 17.87
CA ARG A 163 -3.05 -4.55 18.93
C ARG A 163 -3.55 -5.14 20.25
N TRP A 164 -4.49 -6.08 20.20
CA TRP A 164 -4.99 -6.76 21.40
C TRP A 164 -3.92 -7.65 22.03
N GLN A 165 -3.13 -8.35 21.21
CA GLN A 165 -2.06 -9.23 21.69
C GLN A 165 -0.90 -8.46 22.37
N VAL A 166 -0.51 -7.31 21.83
CA VAL A 166 0.59 -6.50 22.39
C VAL A 166 0.18 -5.75 23.67
N ARG A 167 -1.12 -5.55 23.90
CA ARG A 167 -1.65 -4.82 25.07
C ARG A 167 -2.19 -5.72 26.18
N GLY A 168 -2.44 -6.99 25.90
CA GLY A 168 -2.88 -8.00 26.87
C GLY A 168 -1.70 -8.56 27.64
#